data_AF-A0A4Y7K3R5-F1
#
_entry.id   AF-A0A4Y7K3R5-F1
#
_cell.length_a   1.000
_cell.length_b   1.000
_cell.length_c   1.000
_cell.angle_alpha   90.00
_cell.angle_beta   90.00
_cell.angle_gamma   90.00
#
_symmetry.space_group_name_H-M   'P 1'
#
loop_
_entity.id
_entity.type
_entity.pdbx_description
1 polymer ?
#
loop_
_entity_poly.entity_id
_entity_poly.type
_entity_poly.pdbx_seq_one_letter_code
_entity_poly.pdbx_strand_id
1 'polypeptide(L)'
;MAKILALIAFFFLVSTAVAQTHQRGQQQTQQQLRQQEARQCRIQQLTASQPNQRIESEGGVTELWNEYEDQFQCAGVAPMRDVIQPNSLSLPNFSPSPRLVYIQQGQGLLGLSQPGCAETYHSSQQPGLRREGSQQAERQSEQRDQHQKVHRIRQGDIVALPAGVAHWCYNDGNEELVAVSVTDLNNNANQLEQKLRSFYLAGGQTQRSSLQGSPRQQQQQRETFQNVFRAFDENLMAEAFNIPVEVVRRMQQEDERGLIVRVRGEEMRMIRPEEEQEYESRRYNGLEETYCNLNIRQYLDNPREADIYSRQAGRINIVNSQKLQILNYMDMSAEKGNLYPNAMHAPHWTMNAHSVFYVTRGDAHVQVVGSNGQTVLDNRVNQGELFVVPQHFVSTIRAGNNGFEYVAFKTSGQPMKSPLVGYTSAFKAMPIQVLANSFQISTQEAQNLKYNREHHTMLLPPRAVRSS
;
A
#
# COMPACT_ATOMS: atom_id res chain seq x y z
N MET A 1 -47.06 20.80 47.38
CA MET A 1 -47.35 20.08 46.11
C MET A 1 -47.12 20.97 44.89
N ALA A 2 -47.90 22.03 44.66
CA ALA A 2 -47.79 22.85 43.43
C ALA A 2 -46.41 23.50 43.17
N LYS A 3 -45.72 24.02 44.20
CA LYS A 3 -44.39 24.64 44.05
C LYS A 3 -43.28 23.64 43.65
N ILE A 4 -43.39 22.39 44.08
CA ILE A 4 -42.42 21.33 43.76
C ILE A 4 -42.60 20.86 42.31
N LEU A 5 -43.84 20.71 41.86
CA LEU A 5 -44.17 20.38 40.47
C LEU A 5 -43.68 21.46 39.48
N ALA A 6 -43.80 22.74 39.82
CA ALA A 6 -43.31 23.84 38.99
C ALA A 6 -41.76 23.83 38.86
N LEU A 7 -41.06 23.50 39.94
CA LEU A 7 -39.59 23.39 39.96
C LEU A 7 -39.10 22.21 39.11
N ILE A 8 -39.78 21.06 39.19
CA ILE A 8 -39.46 19.89 38.37
C ILE A 8 -39.70 20.17 36.89
N ALA A 9 -40.83 20.82 36.55
CA ALA A 9 -41.13 21.21 35.17
C ALA A 9 -40.09 22.20 34.60
N PHE A 10 -39.65 23.17 35.41
CA PHE A 10 -38.60 24.11 35.03
C PHE A 10 -37.26 23.41 34.80
N PHE A 11 -36.85 22.49 35.69
CA PHE A 11 -35.64 21.69 35.50
C PHE A 11 -35.69 20.82 34.24
N PHE A 12 -36.84 20.22 33.92
CA PHE A 12 -37.03 19.46 32.69
C PHE A 12 -36.93 20.35 31.44
N LEU A 13 -37.50 21.55 31.46
CA LEU A 13 -37.43 22.50 30.35
C LEU A 13 -36.00 23.02 30.13
N VAL A 14 -35.26 23.31 31.20
CA VAL A 14 -33.85 23.73 31.09
C VAL A 14 -32.98 22.56 30.61
N SER A 15 -33.17 21.34 31.15
CA SER A 15 -32.42 20.16 30.71
C SER A 15 -32.65 19.82 29.23
N THR A 16 -33.90 19.91 28.77
CA THR A 16 -34.24 19.68 27.35
C THR A 16 -33.69 20.78 26.45
N ALA A 17 -33.72 22.05 26.87
CA ALA A 17 -33.10 23.15 26.13
C ALA A 17 -31.58 23.01 26.02
N VAL A 18 -30.89 22.60 27.10
CA VAL A 18 -29.44 22.36 27.11
C VAL A 18 -29.08 21.13 26.27
N ALA A 19 -29.87 20.05 26.32
CA ALA A 19 -29.67 18.88 25.47
C ALA A 19 -29.85 19.23 23.98
N GLN A 20 -30.84 20.05 23.63
CA GLN A 20 -31.07 20.50 22.27
C GLN A 20 -29.95 21.42 21.74
N THR A 21 -29.45 22.35 22.55
CA THR A 21 -28.31 23.20 22.15
C THR A 21 -27.02 22.40 22.03
N HIS A 22 -26.79 21.42 22.89
CA HIS A 22 -25.63 20.53 22.79
C HIS A 22 -25.69 19.64 21.53
N GLN A 23 -26.87 19.07 21.23
CA GLN A 23 -27.10 18.32 19.99
C GLN A 23 -26.93 19.19 18.74
N ARG A 24 -27.42 20.44 18.75
CA ARG A 24 -27.22 21.40 17.63
C ARG A 24 -25.75 21.76 17.44
N GLY A 25 -25.00 21.95 18.53
CA GLY A 25 -23.57 22.20 18.50
C GLY A 25 -22.79 21.01 17.93
N GLN A 26 -23.10 19.79 18.37
CA GLN A 26 -22.48 18.56 17.82
C GLN A 26 -22.81 18.37 16.33
N GLN A 27 -24.06 18.61 15.92
CA GLN A 27 -24.45 18.54 14.51
C GLN A 27 -23.72 19.58 13.65
N GLN A 28 -23.55 20.82 14.13
CA GLN A 28 -22.80 21.86 13.42
C GLN A 28 -21.32 21.52 13.27
N THR A 29 -20.66 21.03 14.32
CA THR A 29 -19.25 20.59 14.26
C THR A 29 -19.08 19.41 13.31
N GLN A 30 -19.97 18.43 13.35
CA GLN A 30 -19.94 17.26 12.47
C GLN A 30 -20.28 17.60 11.00
N GLN A 31 -21.01 18.69 10.78
CA GLN A 31 -21.29 19.22 9.44
C GLN A 31 -20.10 20.05 8.91
N GLN A 32 -19.38 20.77 9.78
CA GLN A 32 -18.15 21.48 9.42
C GLN A 32 -16.98 20.53 9.10
N LEU A 33 -16.80 19.45 9.88
CA LEU A 33 -15.79 18.42 9.62
C LEU A 33 -16.04 17.73 8.26
N ARG A 34 -17.28 17.30 8.01
CA ARG A 34 -17.68 16.77 6.69
C ARG A 34 -17.48 17.76 5.55
N GLN A 35 -17.66 19.06 5.79
CA GLN A 35 -17.39 20.10 4.78
C GLN A 35 -15.90 20.35 4.55
N GLN A 36 -15.03 20.13 5.54
CA GLN A 36 -13.58 20.21 5.38
C GLN A 36 -13.04 18.98 4.64
N GLU A 37 -13.50 17.78 4.99
CA GLU A 37 -13.21 16.53 4.27
C GLU A 37 -13.69 16.62 2.80
N ALA A 38 -14.91 17.12 2.57
CA ALA A 38 -15.43 17.34 1.21
C ALA A 38 -14.66 18.41 0.40
N ARG A 39 -13.74 19.16 1.00
CA ARG A 39 -12.87 20.14 0.33
C ARG A 39 -11.47 19.62 0.02
N GLN A 40 -11.00 18.54 0.65
CA GLN A 40 -9.63 18.02 0.46
C GLN A 40 -9.33 17.67 -1.00
N CYS A 41 -10.33 17.27 -1.79
CA CYS A 41 -10.15 16.96 -3.21
C CYS A 41 -10.45 18.12 -4.18
N ARG A 42 -10.51 19.38 -3.71
CA ARG A 42 -10.59 20.56 -4.59
C ARG A 42 -9.21 20.93 -5.14
N ILE A 43 -8.64 20.01 -5.91
CA ILE A 43 -7.28 20.14 -6.43
C ILE A 43 -7.26 21.13 -7.60
N GLN A 44 -6.40 22.14 -7.49
CA GLN A 44 -6.15 23.10 -8.58
C GLN A 44 -5.02 22.61 -9.50
N GLN A 45 -4.01 21.97 -8.92
CA GLN A 45 -2.86 21.45 -9.64
C GLN A 45 -2.33 20.19 -8.95
N LEU A 46 -2.09 19.15 -9.74
CA LEU A 46 -1.39 17.93 -9.35
C LEU A 46 0.07 18.02 -9.81
N THR A 47 0.94 17.25 -9.18
CA THR A 47 2.37 17.20 -9.52
C THR A 47 2.88 15.78 -9.61
N ALA A 48 3.88 15.57 -10.45
CA ALA A 48 4.75 14.42 -10.34
C ALA A 48 5.66 14.65 -9.12
N SER A 49 5.56 13.80 -8.11
CA SER A 49 6.18 13.97 -6.80
C SER A 49 7.27 12.92 -6.57
N GLN A 50 8.37 13.35 -5.98
CA GLN A 50 9.49 12.50 -5.54
C GLN A 50 9.51 12.45 -4.01
N PRO A 51 10.15 11.44 -3.40
CA PRO A 51 10.36 11.46 -1.96
C PRO A 51 11.12 12.73 -1.56
N ASN A 52 10.69 13.36 -0.47
CA ASN A 52 11.30 14.59 0.03
C ASN A 52 11.83 14.44 1.45
N GLN A 53 11.66 13.27 2.05
CA GLN A 53 12.22 12.91 3.34
C GLN A 53 12.94 11.57 3.23
N ARG A 54 14.03 11.44 3.99
CA ARG A 54 14.90 10.27 3.94
C ARG A 54 15.37 9.93 5.35
N ILE A 55 15.29 8.66 5.72
CA ILE A 55 15.67 8.12 7.02
C ILE A 55 16.76 7.08 6.79
N GLU A 56 17.99 7.45 7.15
CA GLU A 56 19.14 6.56 7.06
C GLU A 56 19.14 5.53 8.20
N SER A 57 19.47 4.29 7.87
CA SER A 57 19.65 3.19 8.81
C SER A 57 20.93 2.41 8.49
N GLU A 58 21.42 1.58 9.43
CA GLU A 58 22.66 0.81 9.28
C GLU A 58 22.66 -0.10 8.03
N GLY A 59 21.51 -0.69 7.72
CA GLY A 59 21.34 -1.66 6.62
C GLY A 59 20.51 -1.15 5.44
N GLY A 60 20.29 0.15 5.30
CA GLY A 60 19.46 0.68 4.21
C GLY A 60 18.88 2.07 4.45
N VAL A 61 17.87 2.42 3.65
CA VAL A 61 17.19 3.71 3.73
C VAL A 61 15.68 3.59 3.51
N THR A 62 14.93 4.36 4.27
CA THR A 62 13.50 4.60 4.07
C THR A 62 13.28 6.02 3.55
N GLU A 63 12.63 6.14 2.41
CA GLU A 63 12.28 7.40 1.75
C GLU A 63 10.76 7.62 1.81
N LEU A 64 10.34 8.84 2.16
CA LEU A 64 8.94 9.19 2.34
C LEU A 64 8.56 10.33 1.40
N TRP A 65 7.38 10.21 0.82
CA TRP A 65 6.69 11.34 0.22
C TRP A 65 5.99 12.13 1.32
N ASN A 66 5.82 13.44 1.12
CA ASN A 66 5.13 14.27 2.09
C ASN A 66 3.62 13.99 2.00
N GLU A 67 3.10 13.23 2.97
CA GLU A 67 1.68 12.88 3.09
C GLU A 67 0.75 14.10 3.12
N TYR A 68 1.26 15.31 3.41
CA TYR A 68 0.49 16.55 3.43
C TYR A 68 0.37 17.27 2.07
N GLU A 69 0.94 16.73 0.99
CA GLU A 69 0.64 17.25 -0.35
C GLU A 69 -0.84 17.03 -0.68
N ASP A 70 -1.49 18.02 -1.28
CA ASP A 70 -2.94 18.00 -1.58
C ASP A 70 -3.38 16.71 -2.27
N GLN A 71 -2.54 16.16 -3.15
CA GLN A 71 -2.84 14.94 -3.89
C GLN A 71 -2.90 13.68 -3.02
N PHE A 72 -2.04 13.59 -1.99
CA PHE A 72 -2.01 12.47 -1.06
C PHE A 72 -3.04 12.64 0.05
N GLN A 73 -3.31 13.87 0.48
CA GLN A 73 -4.42 14.20 1.38
C GLN A 73 -5.77 13.88 0.74
N CYS A 74 -5.98 14.24 -0.53
CA CYS A 74 -7.20 13.91 -1.25
C CYS A 74 -7.38 12.38 -1.42
N ALA A 75 -6.31 11.65 -1.75
CA ALA A 75 -6.39 10.21 -1.87
C ALA A 75 -6.41 9.48 -0.51
N GLY A 76 -6.05 10.14 0.58
CA GLY A 76 -5.97 9.55 1.92
C GLY A 76 -4.85 8.52 2.05
N VAL A 77 -3.67 8.78 1.48
CA VAL A 77 -2.58 7.80 1.43
C VAL A 77 -1.23 8.35 1.88
N ALA A 78 -0.34 7.46 2.33
CA ALA A 78 1.06 7.74 2.59
C ALA A 78 1.97 6.79 1.78
N PRO A 79 2.62 7.28 0.71
CA PRO A 79 3.61 6.52 -0.02
C PRO A 79 4.99 6.51 0.63
N MET A 80 5.70 5.40 0.45
CA MET A 80 7.03 5.14 1.04
C MET A 80 7.84 4.24 0.12
N ARG A 81 9.16 4.40 0.13
CA ARG A 81 10.11 3.51 -0.55
C ARG A 81 11.20 3.06 0.41
N ASP A 82 11.37 1.76 0.55
CA ASP A 82 12.45 1.16 1.34
C ASP A 82 13.50 0.58 0.39
N VAL A 83 14.78 0.86 0.67
CA VAL A 83 15.94 0.26 0.00
C VAL A 83 16.72 -0.50 1.07
N ILE A 84 16.69 -1.82 1.01
CA ILE A 84 17.29 -2.71 2.00
C ILE A 84 18.55 -3.32 1.39
N GLN A 85 19.70 -3.08 2.01
CA GLN A 85 20.99 -3.62 1.53
C GLN A 85 21.05 -5.15 1.71
N PRO A 86 21.94 -5.84 0.97
CA PRO A 86 22.22 -7.24 1.21
C PRO A 86 22.49 -7.55 2.68
N ASN A 87 21.98 -8.69 3.15
CA ASN A 87 22.14 -9.16 4.52
C ASN A 87 21.65 -8.15 5.59
N SER A 88 20.55 -7.46 5.31
CA SER A 88 19.95 -6.47 6.21
C SER A 88 18.48 -6.76 6.47
N LEU A 89 18.03 -6.42 7.69
CA LEU A 89 16.70 -6.69 8.22
C LEU A 89 15.96 -5.37 8.48
N SER A 90 14.86 -5.15 7.77
CA SER A 90 13.84 -4.18 8.14
C SER A 90 13.11 -4.69 9.39
N LEU A 91 13.19 -3.90 10.46
CA LEU A 91 12.79 -4.33 11.79
C LEU A 91 11.27 -4.55 11.91
N PRO A 92 10.84 -5.48 12.81
CA PRO A 92 9.43 -5.78 12.97
C PRO A 92 8.61 -4.56 13.41
N ASN A 93 7.54 -4.28 12.70
CA ASN A 93 6.60 -3.20 13.00
C ASN A 93 5.18 -3.54 12.55
N PHE A 94 4.19 -2.79 13.04
CA PHE A 94 2.80 -2.85 12.57
C PHE A 94 2.22 -1.44 12.40
N SER A 95 1.14 -1.30 11.63
CA SER A 95 0.49 -0.02 11.33
C SER A 95 -1.03 -0.13 11.52
N PRO A 96 -1.74 0.93 11.95
CA PRO A 96 -3.20 0.92 12.04
C PRO A 96 -3.87 0.92 10.66
N SER A 97 -3.11 1.19 9.60
CA SER A 97 -3.59 1.24 8.21
C SER A 97 -3.05 0.05 7.41
N PRO A 98 -3.84 -0.49 6.47
CA PRO A 98 -3.35 -1.48 5.53
C PRO A 98 -2.37 -0.85 4.53
N ARG A 99 -1.44 -1.67 4.02
CA ARG A 99 -0.41 -1.26 3.08
C ARG A 99 -0.25 -2.27 1.95
N LEU A 100 -0.18 -1.78 0.73
CA LEU A 100 0.27 -2.56 -0.42
C LEU A 100 1.73 -2.23 -0.73
N VAL A 101 2.52 -3.26 -1.01
CA VAL A 101 3.96 -3.14 -1.30
C VAL A 101 4.26 -3.78 -2.65
N TYR A 102 4.84 -3.03 -3.56
CA TYR A 102 5.39 -3.54 -4.82
C TYR A 102 6.89 -3.72 -4.70
N ILE A 103 7.38 -4.92 -5.00
CA ILE A 103 8.82 -5.20 -5.02
C ILE A 103 9.36 -4.78 -6.39
N GLN A 104 10.06 -3.67 -6.44
CA GLN A 104 10.60 -3.09 -7.67
C GLN A 104 11.86 -3.82 -8.15
N GLN A 105 12.72 -4.25 -7.22
CA GLN A 105 14.02 -4.85 -7.48
C GLN A 105 14.40 -5.76 -6.31
N GLY A 106 15.21 -6.79 -6.56
CA GLY A 106 15.72 -7.66 -5.51
C GLY A 106 14.76 -8.77 -5.12
N GLN A 107 15.18 -9.49 -4.10
CA GLN A 107 14.41 -10.54 -3.46
C GLN A 107 14.70 -10.56 -1.96
N GLY A 108 13.84 -11.22 -1.22
CA GLY A 108 14.02 -11.36 0.22
C GLY A 108 13.01 -12.30 0.85
N LEU A 109 12.97 -12.23 2.16
CA LEU A 109 12.09 -13.00 3.02
C LEU A 109 11.23 -12.04 3.82
N LEU A 110 9.94 -12.32 3.88
CA LEU A 110 8.96 -11.52 4.60
C LEU A 110 8.24 -12.42 5.60
N GLY A 111 8.25 -12.02 6.87
CA GLY A 111 7.41 -12.64 7.89
C GLY A 111 6.22 -11.75 8.23
N LEU A 112 5.05 -12.35 8.38
CA LEU A 112 3.87 -11.73 8.98
C LEU A 112 3.51 -12.53 10.23
N SER A 113 3.32 -11.84 11.35
CA SER A 113 2.83 -12.44 12.59
C SER A 113 1.31 -12.26 12.65
N GLN A 114 0.58 -13.21 12.05
CA GLN A 114 -0.87 -13.20 12.03
C GLN A 114 -1.43 -13.54 13.43
N PRO A 115 -2.15 -12.63 14.10
CA PRO A 115 -2.64 -12.88 15.45
C PRO A 115 -3.59 -14.10 15.49
N GLY A 116 -3.36 -15.00 16.44
CA GLY A 116 -4.19 -16.20 16.64
C GLY A 116 -3.84 -17.39 15.73
N CYS A 117 -2.80 -17.27 14.90
CA CYS A 117 -2.29 -18.36 14.08
C CYS A 117 -1.09 -19.03 14.76
N ALA A 118 -1.00 -20.37 14.70
CA ALA A 118 0.12 -21.09 15.28
C ALA A 118 1.38 -21.03 14.42
N GLU A 119 2.51 -21.32 15.04
CA GLU A 119 3.80 -21.47 14.41
C GLU A 119 3.86 -22.77 13.60
N THR A 120 3.51 -22.73 12.32
CA THR A 120 3.46 -23.94 11.47
C THR A 120 4.83 -24.41 10.97
N TYR A 121 5.88 -23.60 11.13
CA TYR A 121 7.24 -23.94 10.72
C TYR A 121 8.02 -24.35 11.96
N HIS A 122 8.46 -25.61 12.01
CA HIS A 122 9.17 -26.18 13.16
C HIS A 122 10.51 -26.78 12.72
N SER A 123 11.54 -26.62 13.53
CA SER A 123 12.77 -27.37 13.39
C SER A 123 12.46 -28.86 13.65
N SER A 124 12.39 -29.69 12.61
CA SER A 124 12.16 -31.11 12.80
C SER A 124 13.40 -31.78 13.41
N GLN A 125 13.25 -32.43 14.57
CA GLN A 125 14.06 -33.60 14.85
C GLN A 125 13.65 -34.65 13.83
N GLN A 126 14.50 -35.05 12.88
CA GLN A 126 14.24 -36.21 12.03
C GLN A 126 14.05 -37.46 12.94
N PRO A 127 12.84 -38.01 13.11
CA PRO A 127 12.66 -39.27 13.81
C PRO A 127 12.70 -40.36 12.73
N GLY A 128 13.89 -40.71 12.24
CA GLY A 128 13.99 -41.70 11.16
C GLY A 128 15.38 -42.19 10.77
N LEU A 129 16.45 -41.45 11.07
CA LEU A 129 17.81 -41.89 10.77
C LEU A 129 18.68 -41.85 12.01
N ARG A 130 18.37 -42.73 12.97
CA ARG A 130 19.40 -43.24 13.89
C ARG A 130 20.37 -44.08 13.06
N ARG A 131 21.29 -43.41 12.38
CA ARG A 131 22.48 -44.04 11.85
C ARG A 131 23.44 -44.17 13.02
N GLU A 132 23.54 -45.37 13.56
CA GLU A 132 24.55 -45.73 14.54
C GLU A 132 25.93 -45.31 14.03
N GLY A 133 26.64 -44.52 14.85
CA GLY A 133 28.07 -44.28 14.67
C GLY A 133 28.47 -42.85 14.30
N SER A 134 28.50 -41.96 15.30
CA SER A 134 29.63 -41.04 15.52
C SER A 134 29.39 -40.21 16.79
N GLN A 135 30.16 -40.50 17.85
CA GLN A 135 30.20 -39.76 19.13
C GLN A 135 30.86 -38.36 19.01
N GLN A 136 30.59 -37.63 17.92
CA GLN A 136 31.13 -36.28 17.69
C GLN A 136 30.04 -35.24 17.36
N ALA A 137 28.76 -35.62 17.37
CA ALA A 137 27.64 -34.69 17.11
C ALA A 137 27.07 -34.02 18.38
N GLU A 138 27.69 -34.17 19.55
CA GLU A 138 27.18 -33.64 20.83
C GLU A 138 27.56 -32.16 21.11
N ARG A 139 27.98 -31.39 20.09
CA ARG A 139 28.36 -29.96 20.27
C ARG A 139 27.58 -28.93 19.46
N GLN A 140 26.53 -29.33 18.73
CA GLN A 140 25.54 -28.39 18.21
C GLN A 140 24.26 -28.59 19.00
N SER A 141 24.15 -27.92 20.16
CA SER A 141 22.89 -27.86 20.89
C SER A 141 21.84 -27.22 19.98
N GLU A 142 20.87 -28.06 19.62
CA GLU A 142 19.55 -27.76 19.09
C GLU A 142 19.06 -26.33 19.39
N GLN A 143 19.09 -25.44 18.40
CA GLN A 143 18.20 -24.29 18.40
C GLN A 143 16.83 -24.79 17.93
N ARG A 144 16.06 -25.31 18.89
CA ARG A 144 14.66 -25.69 18.66
C ARG A 144 13.88 -24.41 18.42
N ASP A 145 13.50 -24.17 17.18
CA ASP A 145 12.78 -22.97 16.76
C ASP A 145 11.41 -23.32 16.17
N GLN A 146 10.47 -22.41 16.34
CA GLN A 146 9.13 -22.48 15.80
C GLN A 146 8.67 -21.07 15.47
N HIS A 147 8.22 -20.85 14.24
CA HIS A 147 7.66 -19.57 13.82
C HIS A 147 6.56 -19.75 12.78
N GLN A 148 5.84 -18.66 12.49
CA GLN A 148 4.86 -18.65 11.40
C GLN A 148 5.53 -18.72 10.02
N LYS A 149 4.72 -18.92 8.98
CA LYS A 149 5.18 -19.02 7.59
C LYS A 149 6.01 -17.79 7.18
N VAL A 150 7.17 -18.06 6.57
CA VAL A 150 8.01 -17.03 5.95
C VAL A 150 7.77 -17.04 4.44
N HIS A 151 7.57 -15.87 3.87
CA HIS A 151 7.24 -15.71 2.46
C HIS A 151 8.46 -15.23 1.67
N ARG A 152 8.86 -16.00 0.65
CA ARG A 152 9.77 -15.49 -0.38
C ARG A 152 9.06 -14.39 -1.15
N ILE A 153 9.71 -13.23 -1.26
CA ILE A 153 9.28 -12.10 -2.10
C ILE A 153 10.35 -11.80 -3.13
N ARG A 154 9.94 -11.36 -4.33
CA ARG A 154 10.85 -11.05 -5.43
C ARG A 154 10.32 -9.92 -6.29
N GLN A 155 11.19 -9.33 -7.10
CA GLN A 155 10.84 -8.34 -8.10
C GLN A 155 9.55 -8.72 -8.86
N GLY A 156 8.62 -7.76 -8.94
CA GLY A 156 7.34 -7.90 -9.60
C GLY A 156 6.20 -8.39 -8.71
N ASP A 157 6.46 -8.83 -7.47
CA ASP A 157 5.39 -9.17 -6.53
C ASP A 157 4.69 -7.90 -6.00
N ILE A 158 3.34 -7.94 -5.92
CA ILE A 158 2.59 -7.12 -4.95
C ILE A 158 2.40 -7.94 -3.69
N VAL A 159 2.56 -7.30 -2.54
CA VAL A 159 2.40 -7.89 -1.22
C VAL A 159 1.38 -7.07 -0.44
N ALA A 160 0.49 -7.77 0.26
CA ALA A 160 -0.58 -7.23 1.06
C ALA A 160 -0.21 -7.31 2.55
N LEU A 161 -0.15 -6.16 3.23
CA LEU A 161 0.13 -6.04 4.65
C LEU A 161 -1.11 -5.47 5.37
N PRO A 162 -1.90 -6.31 6.07
CA PRO A 162 -3.10 -5.85 6.77
C PRO A 162 -2.78 -4.90 7.95
N ALA A 163 -3.75 -4.05 8.29
CA ALA A 163 -3.69 -3.24 9.50
C ALA A 163 -3.52 -4.12 10.75
N GLY A 164 -2.64 -3.70 11.67
CA GLY A 164 -2.37 -4.34 12.95
C GLY A 164 -1.49 -5.59 12.89
N VAL A 165 -1.18 -6.13 11.70
CA VAL A 165 -0.33 -7.32 11.55
C VAL A 165 1.13 -6.91 11.58
N ALA A 166 1.89 -7.45 12.53
CA ALA A 166 3.32 -7.22 12.63
C ALA A 166 4.05 -7.92 11.48
N HIS A 167 5.00 -7.23 10.88
CA HIS A 167 5.76 -7.74 9.74
C HIS A 167 7.22 -7.29 9.79
N TRP A 168 8.10 -8.08 9.18
CA TRP A 168 9.53 -7.80 9.02
C TRP A 168 10.00 -8.29 7.66
N CYS A 169 11.08 -7.72 7.14
CA CYS A 169 11.62 -8.06 5.83
C CYS A 169 13.15 -8.21 5.89
N TYR A 170 13.69 -9.33 5.43
CA TYR A 170 15.12 -9.61 5.37
C TYR A 170 15.56 -9.77 3.91
N ASN A 171 16.61 -9.04 3.53
CA ASN A 171 17.24 -9.20 2.23
C ASN A 171 18.32 -10.28 2.31
N ASP A 172 17.99 -11.49 1.88
CA ASP A 172 18.92 -12.61 1.70
C ASP A 172 19.50 -12.70 0.28
N GLY A 173 19.31 -11.66 -0.53
CA GLY A 173 19.88 -11.53 -1.86
C GLY A 173 21.23 -10.81 -1.88
N ASN A 174 21.86 -10.80 -3.05
CA ASN A 174 23.16 -10.16 -3.30
C ASN A 174 23.05 -8.72 -3.82
N GLU A 175 21.83 -8.25 -4.11
CA GLU A 175 21.55 -6.89 -4.58
C GLU A 175 20.63 -6.15 -3.59
N GLU A 176 20.48 -4.84 -3.77
CA GLU A 176 19.51 -4.07 -2.98
C GLU A 176 18.08 -4.53 -3.29
N LEU A 177 17.31 -4.75 -2.23
CA LEU A 177 15.87 -4.98 -2.28
C LEU A 177 15.16 -3.64 -2.21
N VAL A 178 14.47 -3.25 -3.28
CA VAL A 178 13.74 -1.98 -3.39
C VAL A 178 12.24 -2.26 -3.35
N ALA A 179 11.57 -1.75 -2.33
CA ALA A 179 10.14 -1.92 -2.10
C ALA A 179 9.43 -0.57 -2.08
N VAL A 180 8.44 -0.38 -2.96
CA VAL A 180 7.61 0.83 -3.01
C VAL A 180 6.24 0.48 -2.46
N SER A 181 5.76 1.26 -1.49
CA SER A 181 4.53 0.96 -0.79
C SER A 181 3.60 2.17 -0.68
N VAL A 182 2.30 1.88 -0.60
CA VAL A 182 1.26 2.88 -0.34
C VAL A 182 0.41 2.38 0.83
N THR A 183 0.35 3.20 1.88
CA THR A 183 -0.48 2.96 3.07
C THR A 183 -1.79 3.74 2.93
N ASP A 184 -2.93 3.08 3.13
CA ASP A 184 -4.25 3.71 3.07
C ASP A 184 -4.65 4.28 4.44
N LEU A 185 -4.47 5.60 4.60
CA LEU A 185 -4.72 6.32 5.84
C LEU A 185 -6.21 6.53 6.11
N ASN A 186 -7.04 6.53 5.06
CA ASN A 186 -8.49 6.73 5.15
C ASN A 186 -9.27 5.41 5.26
N ASN A 187 -8.55 4.29 5.34
CA ASN A 187 -9.17 2.98 5.47
C ASN A 187 -9.98 2.85 6.76
N ASN A 188 -11.12 2.17 6.70
CA ASN A 188 -11.98 1.92 7.87
C ASN A 188 -11.27 1.14 9.01
N ALA A 189 -10.20 0.41 8.70
CA ALA A 189 -9.37 -0.24 9.72
C ALA A 189 -8.61 0.75 10.60
N ASN A 190 -8.29 1.95 10.08
CA ASN A 190 -7.59 2.99 10.82
C ASN A 190 -8.58 3.84 11.64
N GLN A 191 -8.69 3.53 12.92
CA GLN A 191 -9.58 4.24 13.86
C GLN A 191 -8.87 5.37 14.64
N LEU A 192 -7.64 5.72 14.27
CA LEU A 192 -6.87 6.76 14.96
C LEU A 192 -7.06 8.11 14.26
N GLU A 193 -6.21 8.41 13.29
CA GLU A 193 -6.19 9.66 12.54
C GLU A 193 -5.59 9.40 11.15
N GLN A 194 -5.82 10.31 10.20
CA GLN A 194 -5.30 10.22 8.83
C GLN A 194 -3.82 10.64 8.75
N LYS A 195 -2.95 9.97 9.53
CA LYS A 195 -1.51 10.23 9.62
C LYS A 195 -0.76 8.90 9.58
N LEU A 196 0.36 8.85 8.86
CA LEU A 196 1.21 7.65 8.87
C LEU A 196 1.72 7.37 10.30
N ARG A 197 1.45 6.14 10.76
CA ARG A 197 1.94 5.60 12.03
C ARG A 197 2.46 4.19 11.83
N SER A 198 3.61 3.90 12.44
CA SER A 198 4.23 2.58 12.46
C SER A 198 4.80 2.32 13.84
N PHE A 199 4.22 1.32 14.50
CA PHE A 199 4.60 0.89 15.83
C PHE A 199 5.68 -0.18 15.69
N TYR A 200 6.92 0.19 15.97
CA TYR A 200 8.06 -0.72 15.92
C TYR A 200 8.09 -1.58 17.18
N LEU A 201 8.47 -2.84 17.02
CA LEU A 201 8.71 -3.79 18.11
C LEU A 201 10.20 -3.88 18.48
N ALA A 202 11.07 -3.24 17.68
CA ALA A 202 12.50 -3.10 17.93
C ALA A 202 13.03 -1.85 17.19
N GLY A 203 14.13 -1.28 17.66
CA GLY A 203 14.77 -0.13 17.02
C GLY A 203 13.95 1.16 17.15
N GLY A 204 13.64 1.81 16.03
CA GLY A 204 12.85 3.05 15.95
C GLY A 204 13.69 4.30 15.75
N GLN A 205 13.07 5.40 15.31
CA GLN A 205 13.78 6.63 14.98
C GLN A 205 14.34 7.33 16.23
N THR A 206 15.58 7.82 16.16
CA THR A 206 16.29 8.47 17.27
C THR A 206 16.50 9.96 17.00
N GLN A 207 17.04 10.69 17.99
CA GLN A 207 17.28 12.13 17.85
C GLN A 207 18.40 12.48 16.85
N ARG A 208 19.36 11.57 16.65
CA ARG A 208 20.58 11.79 15.86
C ARG A 208 20.46 11.34 14.41
N SER A 209 19.55 10.43 14.08
CA SER A 209 19.35 9.94 12.71
C SER A 209 18.66 10.95 11.78
N SER A 210 18.14 12.06 12.31
CA SER A 210 17.38 13.07 11.57
C SER A 210 18.14 14.39 11.36
N LEU A 211 19.39 14.35 10.88
CA LEU A 211 20.17 15.56 10.57
C LEU A 211 19.68 16.34 9.34
N GLN A 212 18.75 15.76 8.56
CA GLN A 212 18.09 16.43 7.42
C GLN A 212 16.59 16.62 7.69
N GLY A 213 16.11 17.86 7.50
CA GLY A 213 14.70 18.22 7.63
C GLY A 213 14.44 19.30 8.69
N SER A 214 13.31 20.00 8.56
CA SER A 214 12.90 21.02 9.55
C SER A 214 12.59 20.39 10.92
N PRO A 215 12.68 21.14 12.04
CA PRO A 215 12.37 20.61 13.38
C PRO A 215 11.00 19.94 13.48
N ARG A 216 10.00 20.45 12.75
CA ARG A 216 8.65 19.89 12.70
C ARG A 216 8.60 18.54 12.00
N GLN A 217 9.36 18.35 10.92
CA GLN A 217 9.47 17.06 10.22
C GLN A 217 10.18 16.01 11.09
N GLN A 218 11.24 16.42 11.80
CA GLN A 218 11.96 15.52 12.71
C GLN A 218 11.05 15.04 13.85
N GLN A 219 10.26 15.95 14.44
CA GLN A 219 9.29 15.58 15.46
C GLN A 219 8.22 14.62 14.92
N GLN A 220 7.71 14.86 13.72
CA GLN A 220 6.74 13.97 13.09
C GLN A 220 7.30 12.57 12.83
N GLN A 221 8.50 12.46 12.28
CA GLN A 221 9.16 11.17 12.06
C GLN A 221 9.36 10.41 13.37
N ARG A 222 9.74 11.11 14.44
CA ARG A 222 9.82 10.51 15.77
C ARG A 222 8.46 9.97 16.18
N GLU A 223 7.38 10.75 16.11
CA GLU A 223 6.04 10.27 16.48
C GLU A 223 5.55 9.11 15.61
N THR A 224 5.98 9.03 14.36
CA THR A 224 5.56 8.01 13.40
C THR A 224 6.29 6.68 13.57
N PHE A 225 7.58 6.67 13.94
CA PHE A 225 8.43 5.46 13.95
C PHE A 225 9.00 5.19 15.36
N GLN A 226 8.13 4.88 16.34
CA GLN A 226 8.55 4.58 17.73
C GLN A 226 8.56 3.10 18.04
N ASN A 227 9.55 2.69 18.84
CA ASN A 227 9.55 1.40 19.51
C ASN A 227 8.62 1.44 20.72
N VAL A 228 7.59 0.59 20.70
CA VAL A 228 6.57 0.52 21.75
C VAL A 228 7.13 0.14 23.12
N PHE A 229 8.23 -0.63 23.16
CA PHE A 229 8.82 -1.08 24.41
C PHE A 229 9.38 0.06 25.25
N ARG A 230 9.83 1.15 24.61
CA ARG A 230 10.48 2.30 25.27
C ARG A 230 9.61 2.96 26.36
N ALA A 231 8.30 2.83 26.27
CA ALA A 231 7.36 3.49 27.18
C ALA A 231 6.82 2.58 28.30
N PHE A 232 7.07 1.26 28.25
CA PHE A 232 6.61 0.35 29.30
C PHE A 232 7.53 0.37 30.52
N ASP A 233 6.96 0.07 31.70
CA ASP A 233 7.75 -0.17 32.91
C ASP A 233 8.63 -1.42 32.73
N GLU A 234 9.92 -1.28 33.01
CA GLU A 234 10.90 -2.33 32.76
C GLU A 234 10.66 -3.58 33.62
N ASN A 235 10.22 -3.40 34.87
CA ASN A 235 9.99 -4.50 35.81
C ASN A 235 8.71 -5.24 35.47
N LEU A 236 7.65 -4.51 35.10
CA LEU A 236 6.40 -5.10 34.64
C LEU A 236 6.60 -5.93 33.36
N MET A 237 7.41 -5.45 32.42
CA MET A 237 7.75 -6.23 31.23
C MET A 237 8.63 -7.43 31.56
N ALA A 238 9.60 -7.28 32.46
CA ALA A 238 10.44 -8.39 32.91
C ALA A 238 9.61 -9.50 33.55
N GLU A 239 8.62 -9.13 34.36
CA GLU A 239 7.62 -10.04 34.94
C GLU A 239 6.74 -10.69 33.85
N ALA A 240 6.16 -9.88 32.95
CA ALA A 240 5.25 -10.36 31.91
C ALA A 240 5.91 -11.37 30.94
N PHE A 241 7.17 -11.12 30.56
CA PHE A 241 7.96 -12.03 29.71
C PHE A 241 8.69 -13.11 30.51
N ASN A 242 8.71 -13.03 31.85
CA ASN A 242 9.50 -13.89 32.74
C ASN A 242 10.99 -13.96 32.34
N ILE A 243 11.61 -12.79 32.19
CA ILE A 243 13.02 -12.62 31.78
C ILE A 243 13.76 -11.65 32.72
N PRO A 244 15.11 -11.67 32.76
CA PRO A 244 15.87 -10.66 33.49
C PRO A 244 15.57 -9.23 32.98
N VAL A 245 15.46 -8.27 33.90
CA VAL A 245 15.17 -6.86 33.58
C VAL A 245 16.22 -6.24 32.65
N GLU A 246 17.46 -6.73 32.68
CA GLU A 246 18.53 -6.30 31.78
C GLU A 246 18.22 -6.63 30.30
N VAL A 247 17.43 -7.67 30.03
CA VAL A 247 16.97 -7.99 28.67
C VAL A 247 15.97 -6.94 28.21
N VAL A 248 15.01 -6.58 29.06
CA VAL A 248 14.03 -5.52 28.77
C VAL A 248 14.73 -4.18 28.56
N ARG A 249 15.71 -3.83 29.40
CA ARG A 249 16.52 -2.61 29.21
C ARG A 249 17.19 -2.57 27.85
N ARG A 250 17.68 -3.71 27.32
CA ARG A 250 18.22 -3.79 25.95
C ARG A 250 17.13 -3.61 24.88
N MET A 251 15.92 -4.15 25.10
CA MET A 251 14.78 -3.95 24.18
C MET A 251 14.32 -2.48 24.14
N GLN A 252 14.49 -1.74 25.23
CA GLN A 252 14.11 -0.34 25.39
C GLN A 252 15.21 0.65 25.00
N GLN A 253 16.46 0.18 24.86
CA GLN A 253 17.59 1.04 24.57
C GLN A 253 17.40 1.80 23.24
N GLU A 254 17.80 3.08 23.22
CA GLU A 254 17.87 3.81 21.96
C GLU A 254 18.91 3.17 21.04
N ASP A 255 18.47 2.86 19.83
CA ASP A 255 19.27 2.17 18.83
C ASP A 255 19.58 3.12 17.68
N GLU A 256 20.82 3.57 17.59
CA GLU A 256 21.28 4.47 16.53
C GLU A 256 21.34 3.77 15.15
N ARG A 257 21.11 2.45 15.07
CA ARG A 257 21.08 1.70 13.81
C ARG A 257 19.83 1.96 12.97
N GLY A 258 18.79 2.56 13.54
CA GLY A 258 17.60 3.01 12.81
C GLY A 258 16.53 1.92 12.61
N LEU A 259 15.88 1.95 11.44
CA LEU A 259 14.73 1.09 11.10
C LEU A 259 15.15 -0.20 10.38
N ILE A 260 16.33 -0.18 9.75
CA ILE A 260 16.89 -1.30 8.98
C ILE A 260 18.29 -1.58 9.50
N VAL A 261 18.52 -2.79 10.03
CA VAL A 261 19.78 -3.17 10.68
C VAL A 261 20.56 -4.17 9.83
N ARG A 262 21.88 -4.15 9.92
CA ARG A 262 22.72 -5.14 9.26
C ARG A 262 22.81 -6.40 10.13
N VAL A 263 22.59 -7.56 9.55
CA VAL A 263 22.76 -8.84 10.26
C VAL A 263 24.26 -9.12 10.38
N ARG A 264 24.75 -9.26 11.62
CA ARG A 264 26.17 -9.49 11.91
C ARG A 264 26.48 -10.98 11.94
N GLY A 265 27.61 -11.36 11.34
CA GLY A 265 28.06 -12.75 11.28
C GLY A 265 27.58 -13.43 10.00
N GLU A 266 27.13 -14.68 10.14
CA GLU A 266 26.53 -15.45 9.05
C GLU A 266 25.12 -14.95 8.72
N GLU A 267 24.59 -15.35 7.56
CA GLU A 267 23.21 -15.05 7.15
C GLU A 267 22.18 -15.44 8.23
N MET A 268 21.06 -14.70 8.27
CA MET A 268 19.99 -14.97 9.22
C MET A 268 19.40 -16.36 8.97
N ARG A 269 19.64 -17.28 9.91
CA ARG A 269 19.10 -18.64 9.87
C ARG A 269 17.65 -18.62 10.35
N MET A 270 16.76 -19.24 9.57
CA MET A 270 15.35 -19.45 9.91
C MET A 270 14.86 -20.74 9.26
N ILE A 271 13.80 -21.33 9.80
CA ILE A 271 13.21 -22.54 9.23
C ILE A 271 12.52 -22.17 7.93
N ARG A 272 12.85 -22.87 6.84
CA ARG A 272 12.25 -22.67 5.52
C ARG A 272 12.11 -24.03 4.85
N PRO A 273 10.94 -24.39 4.29
CA PRO A 273 10.87 -25.52 3.39
C PRO A 273 11.76 -25.24 2.17
N GLU A 274 12.48 -26.25 1.70
CA GLU A 274 13.14 -26.19 0.40
C GLU A 274 12.06 -25.95 -0.67
N GLU A 275 12.33 -25.10 -1.68
CA GLU A 275 11.34 -24.61 -2.66
C GLU A 275 10.60 -25.73 -3.43
N GLU A 276 11.08 -26.98 -3.38
CA GLU A 276 10.47 -28.18 -4.01
C GLU A 276 9.67 -29.08 -3.05
N GLN A 277 9.62 -28.76 -1.74
CA GLN A 277 8.93 -29.56 -0.71
C GLN A 277 7.63 -28.89 -0.20
N GLU A 278 6.80 -28.33 -1.09
CA GLU A 278 5.39 -28.02 -0.77
C GLU A 278 4.51 -29.30 -0.64
N TYR A 279 5.13 -30.48 -0.45
CA TYR A 279 4.42 -31.74 -0.27
C TYR A 279 4.19 -32.04 1.21
N GLU A 280 2.90 -32.03 1.56
CA GLU A 280 2.29 -32.54 2.80
C GLU A 280 2.67 -31.79 4.08
N SER A 281 2.17 -30.56 4.21
CA SER A 281 1.73 -30.09 5.53
C SER A 281 0.79 -31.15 6.10
N ARG A 282 1.11 -31.69 7.28
CA ARG A 282 0.23 -32.58 8.04
C ARG A 282 -1.15 -31.93 8.09
N ARG A 283 -2.14 -32.54 7.44
CA ARG A 283 -3.53 -32.07 7.41
C ARG A 283 -4.08 -32.04 8.83
N TYR A 284 -4.01 -30.89 9.47
CA TYR A 284 -4.73 -30.60 10.69
C TYR A 284 -5.92 -29.73 10.29
N ASN A 285 -7.12 -30.32 10.29
CA ASN A 285 -8.36 -29.58 10.09
C ASN A 285 -8.45 -28.47 11.16
N GLY A 286 -8.37 -27.19 10.78
CA GLY A 286 -8.40 -26.06 11.71
C GLY A 286 -8.40 -24.68 11.05
N LEU A 287 -8.52 -23.60 11.86
CA LEU A 287 -8.43 -22.20 11.41
C LEU A 287 -7.12 -21.90 10.65
N GLU A 288 -6.07 -22.67 10.94
CA GLU A 288 -4.77 -22.59 10.30
C GLU A 288 -4.83 -22.80 8.77
N GLU A 289 -5.80 -23.57 8.26
CA GLU A 289 -5.94 -23.84 6.81
C GLU A 289 -6.79 -22.80 6.07
N THR A 290 -7.44 -21.86 6.77
CA THR A 290 -8.33 -20.86 6.15
C THR A 290 -7.73 -19.45 6.18
N TYR A 291 -7.76 -18.79 7.34
CA TYR A 291 -7.30 -17.41 7.50
C TYR A 291 -5.78 -17.30 7.57
N CYS A 292 -5.13 -18.22 8.30
CA CYS A 292 -3.69 -18.16 8.56
C CYS A 292 -2.81 -18.49 7.35
N ASN A 293 -3.39 -19.16 6.34
CA ASN A 293 -2.71 -19.54 5.10
C ASN A 293 -3.18 -18.71 3.89
N LEU A 294 -3.89 -17.59 4.11
CA LEU A 294 -4.27 -16.70 3.03
C LEU A 294 -3.02 -16.27 2.25
N ASN A 295 -3.10 -16.36 0.92
CA ASN A 295 -2.03 -15.86 0.08
C ASN A 295 -1.95 -14.34 0.24
N ILE A 296 -0.76 -13.84 0.55
CA ILE A 296 -0.50 -12.42 0.81
C ILE A 296 0.15 -11.72 -0.39
N ARG A 297 0.58 -12.47 -1.42
CA ARG A 297 1.29 -11.91 -2.56
C ARG A 297 0.80 -12.44 -3.90
N GLN A 298 0.95 -11.63 -4.93
CA GLN A 298 0.69 -12.02 -6.32
C GLN A 298 1.77 -11.43 -7.21
N TYR A 299 2.27 -12.21 -8.16
CA TYR A 299 3.21 -11.70 -9.17
C TYR A 299 2.45 -10.86 -10.20
N LEU A 300 2.79 -9.57 -10.33
CA LEU A 300 2.05 -8.60 -11.15
C LEU A 300 2.51 -8.53 -12.60
N ASP A 301 3.69 -9.05 -12.92
CA ASP A 301 4.33 -8.81 -14.22
C ASP A 301 4.30 -10.02 -15.16
N ASN A 302 3.34 -10.95 -14.98
CA ASN A 302 3.20 -12.10 -15.88
C ASN A 302 2.54 -11.68 -17.22
N PRO A 303 3.24 -11.74 -18.37
CA PRO A 303 2.65 -11.37 -19.66
C PRO A 303 1.50 -12.27 -20.08
N ARG A 304 1.46 -13.52 -19.60
CA ARG A 304 0.43 -14.51 -19.94
C ARG A 304 -0.88 -14.30 -19.17
N GLU A 305 -0.85 -13.53 -18.09
CA GLU A 305 -2.01 -13.24 -17.22
C GLU A 305 -2.50 -11.79 -17.37
N ALA A 306 -2.13 -11.12 -18.47
CA ALA A 306 -2.58 -9.76 -18.74
C ALA A 306 -4.12 -9.73 -18.89
N ASP A 307 -4.78 -8.90 -18.09
CA ASP A 307 -6.24 -8.71 -18.16
C ASP A 307 -6.65 -7.88 -19.37
N ILE A 308 -5.79 -6.95 -19.77
CA ILE A 308 -5.96 -6.15 -20.97
C ILE A 308 -4.68 -6.22 -21.77
N TYR A 309 -4.79 -6.63 -23.04
CA TYR A 309 -3.65 -6.80 -23.92
C TYR A 309 -3.93 -6.23 -25.30
N SER A 310 -2.95 -5.55 -25.86
CA SER A 310 -2.92 -5.11 -27.24
C SER A 310 -1.52 -5.31 -27.81
N ARG A 311 -1.43 -6.08 -28.90
CA ARG A 311 -0.16 -6.37 -29.60
C ARG A 311 0.63 -5.12 -30.00
N GLN A 312 -0.05 -3.99 -30.19
CA GLN A 312 0.54 -2.74 -30.68
C GLN A 312 0.63 -1.64 -29.61
N ALA A 313 0.03 -1.84 -28.44
CA ALA A 313 -0.07 -0.79 -27.42
C ALA A 313 0.48 -1.20 -26.04
N GLY A 314 0.48 -2.50 -25.71
CA GLY A 314 1.04 -2.99 -24.46
C GLY A 314 0.09 -3.91 -23.68
N ARG A 315 0.23 -3.92 -22.35
CA ARG A 315 -0.53 -4.77 -21.43
C ARG A 315 -0.83 -4.11 -20.08
N ILE A 316 -1.90 -4.55 -19.44
CA ILE A 316 -2.25 -4.21 -18.06
C ILE A 316 -2.62 -5.50 -17.32
N ASN A 317 -1.97 -5.70 -16.17
CA ASN A 317 -2.26 -6.76 -15.21
C ASN A 317 -2.88 -6.11 -13.97
N ILE A 318 -4.03 -6.61 -13.52
CA ILE A 318 -4.78 -6.12 -12.36
C ILE A 318 -4.71 -7.20 -11.29
N VAL A 319 -4.50 -6.80 -10.04
CA VAL A 319 -4.66 -7.63 -8.85
C VAL A 319 -5.65 -6.96 -7.91
N ASN A 320 -6.82 -7.56 -7.82
CA ASN A 320 -7.95 -7.10 -7.03
C ASN A 320 -8.37 -8.21 -6.04
N SER A 321 -9.45 -7.98 -5.31
CA SER A 321 -9.91 -8.91 -4.28
C SER A 321 -10.39 -10.28 -4.79
N GLN A 322 -10.60 -10.43 -6.11
CA GLN A 322 -10.92 -11.71 -6.73
C GLN A 322 -9.66 -12.55 -6.99
N LYS A 323 -8.54 -11.92 -7.34
CA LYS A 323 -7.25 -12.61 -7.59
C LYS A 323 -6.44 -12.84 -6.32
N LEU A 324 -6.50 -11.90 -5.39
CA LEU A 324 -5.77 -11.96 -4.12
C LEU A 324 -6.74 -11.72 -2.97
N GLN A 325 -7.25 -12.80 -2.37
CA GLN A 325 -8.42 -12.77 -1.47
C GLN A 325 -8.22 -11.92 -0.21
N ILE A 326 -6.98 -11.79 0.29
CA ILE A 326 -6.67 -10.94 1.45
C ILE A 326 -7.03 -9.47 1.20
N LEU A 327 -7.08 -9.04 -0.07
CA LEU A 327 -7.47 -7.68 -0.43
C LEU A 327 -8.94 -7.36 -0.15
N ASN A 328 -9.80 -8.38 0.07
CA ASN A 328 -11.17 -8.13 0.56
C ASN A 328 -11.18 -7.48 1.94
N TYR A 329 -10.19 -7.78 2.79
CA TYR A 329 -10.09 -7.20 4.14
C TYR A 329 -9.43 -5.82 4.15
N MET A 330 -8.63 -5.51 3.12
CA MET A 330 -7.90 -4.26 3.01
C MET A 330 -8.65 -3.21 2.18
N ASP A 331 -9.60 -3.63 1.34
CA ASP A 331 -10.27 -2.79 0.35
C ASP A 331 -9.29 -1.97 -0.50
N MET A 332 -8.20 -2.62 -0.93
CA MET A 332 -7.18 -2.05 -1.81
C MET A 332 -6.94 -2.96 -3.01
N SER A 333 -6.44 -2.40 -4.11
CA SER A 333 -6.00 -3.18 -5.27
C SER A 333 -4.80 -2.54 -5.94
N ALA A 334 -4.19 -3.27 -6.87
CA ALA A 334 -3.08 -2.77 -7.66
C ALA A 334 -3.24 -3.13 -9.14
N GLU A 335 -2.57 -2.39 -10.01
CA GLU A 335 -2.36 -2.78 -11.40
C GLU A 335 -0.94 -2.47 -11.85
N LYS A 336 -0.38 -3.31 -12.72
CA LYS A 336 0.87 -3.07 -13.45
C LYS A 336 0.52 -2.79 -14.90
N GLY A 337 0.96 -1.64 -15.40
CA GLY A 337 0.87 -1.31 -16.83
C GLY A 337 2.24 -1.32 -17.50
N ASN A 338 2.26 -1.79 -18.74
CA ASN A 338 3.38 -1.66 -19.66
C ASN A 338 2.82 -1.17 -20.99
N LEU A 339 3.10 0.09 -21.34
CA LEU A 339 2.73 0.70 -22.59
C LEU A 339 3.95 0.75 -23.51
N TYR A 340 3.74 0.33 -24.75
CA TYR A 340 4.76 0.43 -25.80
C TYR A 340 5.00 1.89 -26.21
N PRO A 341 6.12 2.18 -26.90
CA PRO A 341 6.44 3.52 -27.35
C PRO A 341 5.26 4.22 -28.03
N ASN A 342 4.95 5.44 -27.60
CA ASN A 342 3.87 6.28 -28.13
C ASN A 342 2.44 5.70 -28.01
N ALA A 343 2.26 4.56 -27.36
CA ALA A 343 0.95 4.03 -27.05
C ALA A 343 0.24 4.91 -26.01
N MET A 344 -1.08 4.84 -25.96
CA MET A 344 -1.87 5.60 -25.00
C MET A 344 -2.70 4.70 -24.10
N HIS A 345 -2.73 5.04 -22.81
CA HIS A 345 -3.79 4.62 -21.92
C HIS A 345 -5.01 5.49 -22.22
N ALA A 346 -6.12 4.86 -22.60
CA ALA A 346 -7.30 5.56 -23.08
C ALA A 346 -7.83 6.56 -22.04
N PRO A 347 -8.40 7.69 -22.49
CA PRO A 347 -9.09 8.61 -21.60
C PRO A 347 -10.20 7.88 -20.83
N HIS A 348 -10.18 7.98 -19.50
CA HIS A 348 -11.11 7.27 -18.62
C HIS A 348 -11.20 7.97 -17.25
N TRP A 349 -12.21 7.62 -16.47
CA TRP A 349 -12.25 7.91 -15.04
C TRP A 349 -12.44 6.62 -14.23
N THR A 350 -11.99 6.64 -12.98
CA THR A 350 -12.27 5.57 -12.01
C THR A 350 -13.46 5.97 -11.15
N MET A 351 -14.46 5.09 -11.03
CA MET A 351 -15.75 5.39 -10.43
C MET A 351 -15.77 5.28 -8.91
N ASN A 352 -14.90 4.48 -8.31
CA ASN A 352 -14.96 4.09 -6.89
C ASN A 352 -13.59 4.02 -6.20
N ALA A 353 -12.54 4.59 -6.79
CA ALA A 353 -11.20 4.59 -6.19
C ALA A 353 -10.35 5.76 -6.69
N HIS A 354 -9.43 6.22 -5.83
CA HIS A 354 -8.26 6.99 -6.25
C HIS A 354 -7.23 6.03 -6.87
N SER A 355 -6.32 6.55 -7.69
CA SER A 355 -5.22 5.78 -8.27
C SER A 355 -3.90 6.50 -8.04
N VAL A 356 -2.96 5.85 -7.36
CA VAL A 356 -1.62 6.35 -7.01
C VAL A 356 -0.63 5.64 -7.92
N PHE A 357 -0.14 6.34 -8.94
CA PHE A 357 0.76 5.78 -9.96
C PHE A 357 2.22 6.00 -9.56
N TYR A 358 3.00 4.93 -9.61
CA TYR A 358 4.46 4.92 -9.49
C TYR A 358 5.10 4.52 -10.81
N VAL A 359 5.99 5.35 -11.34
CA VAL A 359 6.67 5.08 -12.61
C VAL A 359 7.88 4.18 -12.37
N THR A 360 7.77 2.93 -12.80
CA THR A 360 8.82 1.91 -12.65
C THR A 360 9.88 1.97 -13.74
N ARG A 361 9.53 2.36 -14.97
CA ARG A 361 10.48 2.51 -16.09
C ARG A 361 9.94 3.44 -17.17
N GLY A 362 10.84 4.16 -17.83
CA GLY A 362 10.52 5.03 -18.95
C GLY A 362 9.84 6.31 -18.49
N ASP A 363 8.99 6.86 -19.36
CA ASP A 363 8.35 8.15 -19.13
C ASP A 363 7.02 8.23 -19.89
N ALA A 364 6.16 9.15 -19.47
CA ALA A 364 4.92 9.42 -20.18
C ALA A 364 4.49 10.87 -20.06
N HIS A 365 3.71 11.35 -21.01
CA HIS A 365 2.94 12.57 -20.88
C HIS A 365 1.56 12.25 -20.32
N VAL A 366 1.20 12.87 -19.20
CA VAL A 366 -0.03 12.60 -18.46
C VAL A 366 -0.89 13.86 -18.44
N GLN A 367 -2.17 13.66 -18.75
CA GLN A 367 -3.19 14.68 -18.57
C GLN A 367 -4.26 14.19 -17.61
N VAL A 368 -4.63 15.06 -16.66
CA VAL A 368 -5.73 14.82 -15.71
C VAL A 368 -6.63 16.05 -15.69
N VAL A 369 -7.92 15.83 -15.88
CA VAL A 369 -8.97 16.86 -15.89
C VAL A 369 -9.84 16.69 -14.65
N GLY A 370 -9.98 17.77 -13.88
CA GLY A 370 -10.77 17.83 -12.66
C GLY A 370 -12.27 18.03 -12.90
N SER A 371 -13.05 17.99 -11.82
CA SER A 371 -14.51 18.12 -11.86
C SER A 371 -15.00 19.49 -12.35
N ASN A 372 -14.15 20.51 -12.32
CA ASN A 372 -14.42 21.85 -12.84
C ASN A 372 -14.11 21.98 -14.35
N GLY A 373 -13.72 20.89 -15.02
CA GLY A 373 -13.34 20.89 -16.43
C GLY A 373 -11.97 21.50 -16.71
N GLN A 374 -11.21 21.88 -15.68
CA GLN A 374 -9.84 22.37 -15.83
C GLN A 374 -8.85 21.20 -15.85
N THR A 375 -7.79 21.36 -16.64
CA THR A 375 -6.68 20.43 -16.61
C THR A 375 -5.83 20.72 -15.37
N VAL A 376 -5.82 19.77 -14.44
CA VAL A 376 -5.11 19.88 -13.16
C VAL A 376 -3.72 19.22 -13.21
N LEU A 377 -3.46 18.36 -14.20
CA LEU A 377 -2.13 17.85 -14.53
C LEU A 377 -1.98 17.87 -16.06
N ASP A 378 -0.91 18.46 -16.55
CA ASP A 378 -0.48 18.38 -17.95
C ASP A 378 1.04 18.39 -18.00
N ASN A 379 1.66 17.25 -17.74
CA ASN A 379 3.12 17.20 -17.59
C ASN A 379 3.72 15.84 -18.01
N ARG A 380 5.03 15.82 -18.22
CA ARG A 380 5.80 14.59 -18.36
C ARG A 380 6.11 14.04 -16.97
N VAL A 381 5.91 12.73 -16.81
CA VAL A 381 6.28 11.96 -15.62
C VAL A 381 7.40 10.99 -15.98
N ASN A 382 8.33 10.77 -15.06
CA ASN A 382 9.57 10.03 -15.26
C ASN A 382 9.72 8.94 -14.20
N GLN A 383 10.62 7.99 -14.46
CA GLN A 383 10.94 6.91 -13.53
C GLN A 383 11.24 7.41 -12.11
N GLY A 384 10.67 6.74 -11.12
CA GLY A 384 10.79 7.06 -9.70
C GLY A 384 9.77 8.09 -9.19
N GLU A 385 9.02 8.77 -10.08
CA GLU A 385 7.98 9.73 -9.68
C GLU A 385 6.66 9.03 -9.32
N LEU A 386 5.93 9.64 -8.40
CA LEU A 386 4.54 9.34 -8.07
C LEU A 386 3.59 10.44 -8.57
N PHE A 387 2.39 10.07 -8.98
CA PHE A 387 1.29 11.04 -9.12
C PHE A 387 -0.05 10.37 -8.79
N VAL A 388 -1.03 11.18 -8.39
CA VAL A 388 -2.37 10.71 -8.04
C VAL A 388 -3.37 11.10 -9.12
N VAL A 389 -4.25 10.18 -9.48
CA VAL A 389 -5.49 10.47 -10.20
C VAL A 389 -6.65 10.29 -9.23
N PRO A 390 -7.28 11.38 -8.76
CA PRO A 390 -8.42 11.27 -7.87
C PRO A 390 -9.61 10.56 -8.50
N GLN A 391 -10.47 9.97 -7.67
CA GLN A 391 -11.73 9.38 -8.13
C GLN A 391 -12.53 10.39 -8.98
N HIS A 392 -13.16 9.90 -10.06
CA HIS A 392 -13.91 10.67 -11.07
C HIS A 392 -13.12 11.68 -11.91
N PHE A 393 -11.84 11.94 -11.64
CA PHE A 393 -11.03 12.77 -12.52
C PHE A 393 -10.77 11.98 -13.81
N VAL A 394 -10.83 12.68 -14.95
CA VAL A 394 -10.61 12.05 -16.25
C VAL A 394 -9.12 12.11 -16.55
N SER A 395 -8.50 10.97 -16.82
CA SER A 395 -7.07 10.89 -17.12
C SER A 395 -6.77 10.17 -18.42
N THR A 396 -5.70 10.59 -19.07
CA THR A 396 -5.11 9.91 -20.23
C THR A 396 -3.58 9.95 -20.10
N ILE A 397 -2.92 8.91 -20.59
CA ILE A 397 -1.46 8.78 -20.52
C ILE A 397 -0.96 8.45 -21.92
N ARG A 398 0.07 9.14 -22.40
CA ARG A 398 0.80 8.77 -23.62
C ARG A 398 2.22 8.40 -23.24
N ALA A 399 2.62 7.16 -23.52
CA ALA A 399 3.99 6.70 -23.31
C ALA A 399 4.98 7.49 -24.17
N GLY A 400 6.16 7.74 -23.63
CA GLY A 400 7.28 8.32 -24.37
C GLY A 400 7.86 7.36 -25.42
N ASN A 401 8.97 7.76 -26.02
CA ASN A 401 9.65 6.98 -27.07
C ASN A 401 10.27 5.67 -26.54
N ASN A 402 10.55 5.58 -25.23
CA ASN A 402 11.13 4.40 -24.60
C ASN A 402 10.08 3.50 -23.95
N GLY A 403 8.79 3.75 -24.23
CA GLY A 403 7.68 3.11 -23.53
C GLY A 403 7.47 3.66 -22.12
N PHE A 404 6.48 3.11 -21.43
CA PHE A 404 6.09 3.55 -20.10
C PHE A 404 5.63 2.36 -19.26
N GLU A 405 6.27 2.16 -18.12
CA GLU A 405 5.89 1.14 -17.17
C GLU A 405 5.58 1.72 -15.80
N TYR A 406 4.45 1.31 -15.23
CA TYR A 406 3.99 1.82 -13.94
C TYR A 406 3.36 0.71 -13.08
N VAL A 407 3.31 0.96 -11.78
CA VAL A 407 2.40 0.29 -10.85
C VAL A 407 1.44 1.33 -10.31
N ALA A 408 0.14 1.05 -10.31
CA ALA A 408 -0.87 1.93 -9.72
C ALA A 408 -1.55 1.22 -8.55
N PHE A 409 -1.48 1.83 -7.37
CA PHE A 409 -2.18 1.41 -6.17
C PHE A 409 -3.55 2.09 -6.12
N LYS A 410 -4.59 1.37 -5.70
CA LYS A 410 -5.95 1.90 -5.68
C LYS A 410 -6.62 1.67 -4.35
N THR A 411 -7.36 2.68 -3.92
CA THR A 411 -8.09 2.74 -2.65
C THR A 411 -9.46 2.05 -2.72
N SER A 412 -9.53 0.93 -3.45
CA SER A 412 -10.68 0.03 -3.47
C SER A 412 -10.21 -1.38 -3.87
N GLY A 413 -10.80 -2.40 -3.26
CA GLY A 413 -10.56 -3.81 -3.55
C GLY A 413 -11.09 -4.23 -4.93
N GLN A 414 -12.04 -3.49 -5.50
CA GLN A 414 -12.65 -3.78 -6.81
C GLN A 414 -12.84 -2.50 -7.65
N PRO A 415 -11.75 -1.96 -8.23
CA PRO A 415 -11.78 -0.69 -8.92
C PRO A 415 -12.54 -0.77 -10.25
N MET A 416 -13.51 0.13 -10.45
CA MET A 416 -14.33 0.21 -11.66
C MET A 416 -13.89 1.41 -12.52
N LYS A 417 -13.45 1.14 -13.75
CA LYS A 417 -13.04 2.18 -14.72
C LYS A 417 -14.11 2.37 -15.80
N SER A 418 -14.30 3.60 -16.24
CA SER A 418 -15.18 3.94 -17.37
C SER A 418 -14.38 4.64 -18.47
N PRO A 419 -14.05 3.96 -19.58
CA PRO A 419 -13.34 4.57 -20.70
C PRO A 419 -14.23 5.47 -21.54
N LEU A 420 -13.63 6.46 -22.21
CA LEU A 420 -14.28 7.33 -23.20
C LEU A 420 -14.11 6.82 -24.64
N VAL A 421 -13.09 5.99 -24.89
CA VAL A 421 -12.77 5.45 -26.22
C VAL A 421 -12.68 3.92 -26.17
N GLY A 422 -13.22 3.24 -27.19
CA GLY A 422 -13.15 1.79 -27.33
C GLY A 422 -14.50 1.09 -27.23
N TYR A 423 -14.50 -0.25 -27.27
CA TYR A 423 -15.75 -1.03 -27.28
C TYR A 423 -16.52 -1.03 -25.97
N THR A 424 -15.85 -0.74 -24.86
CA THR A 424 -16.45 -0.62 -23.52
C THR A 424 -16.71 0.85 -23.14
N SER A 425 -16.63 1.79 -24.09
CA SER A 425 -16.66 3.21 -23.74
C SER A 425 -18.05 3.77 -23.48
N ALA A 426 -18.10 4.80 -22.63
CA ALA A 426 -19.31 5.57 -22.38
C ALA A 426 -19.92 6.15 -23.67
N PHE A 427 -19.09 6.65 -24.59
CA PHE A 427 -19.58 7.14 -25.89
C PHE A 427 -20.15 6.03 -26.77
N LYS A 428 -19.58 4.81 -26.75
CA LYS A 428 -20.16 3.67 -27.48
C LYS A 428 -21.54 3.29 -26.94
N ALA A 429 -21.77 3.45 -25.63
CA ALA A 429 -23.04 3.18 -24.99
C ALA A 429 -24.14 4.23 -25.27
N MET A 430 -23.78 5.47 -25.64
CA MET A 430 -24.76 6.54 -25.91
C MET A 430 -25.42 6.42 -27.29
N PRO A 431 -26.70 6.77 -27.46
CA PRO A 431 -27.31 6.91 -28.78
C PRO A 431 -26.58 7.94 -29.64
N ILE A 432 -26.45 7.68 -30.95
CA ILE A 432 -25.74 8.57 -31.87
C ILE A 432 -26.32 9.99 -31.85
N GLN A 433 -27.64 10.12 -31.75
CA GLN A 433 -28.31 11.42 -31.68
C GLN A 433 -27.97 12.21 -30.42
N VAL A 434 -27.68 11.55 -29.29
CA VAL A 434 -27.20 12.25 -28.09
C VAL A 434 -25.85 12.91 -28.38
N LEU A 435 -24.90 12.15 -28.93
CA LEU A 435 -23.57 12.69 -29.27
C LEU A 435 -23.65 13.78 -30.34
N ALA A 436 -24.43 13.57 -31.40
CA ALA A 436 -24.59 14.52 -32.50
C ALA A 436 -25.14 15.88 -32.00
N ASN A 437 -26.19 15.86 -31.17
CA ASN A 437 -26.77 17.08 -30.63
C ASN A 437 -25.90 17.71 -29.53
N SER A 438 -25.29 16.90 -28.64
CA SER A 438 -24.43 17.41 -27.56
C SER A 438 -23.19 18.13 -28.07
N PHE A 439 -22.59 17.64 -29.15
CA PHE A 439 -21.37 18.24 -29.72
C PHE A 439 -21.62 19.09 -30.97
N GLN A 440 -22.87 19.20 -31.43
CA GLN A 440 -23.23 19.87 -32.69
C GLN A 440 -22.44 19.36 -33.90
N ILE A 441 -22.31 18.03 -34.00
CA ILE A 441 -21.60 17.32 -35.07
C ILE A 441 -22.57 16.52 -35.93
N SER A 442 -22.14 16.15 -37.14
CA SER A 442 -22.92 15.29 -38.02
C SER A 442 -23.11 13.89 -37.44
N THR A 443 -24.16 13.19 -37.90
CA THR A 443 -24.40 11.77 -37.53
C THR A 443 -23.21 10.88 -37.91
N GLN A 444 -22.52 11.18 -39.03
CA GLN A 444 -21.33 10.45 -39.46
C GLN A 444 -20.15 10.68 -38.50
N GLU A 445 -19.91 11.91 -38.04
CA GLU A 445 -18.85 12.19 -37.06
C GLU A 445 -19.15 11.54 -35.71
N ALA A 446 -20.40 11.56 -35.26
CA ALA A 446 -20.83 10.86 -34.06
C ALA A 446 -20.66 9.34 -34.18
N GLN A 447 -20.95 8.74 -35.35
CA GLN A 447 -20.61 7.35 -35.64
C GLN A 447 -19.10 7.11 -35.57
N ASN A 448 -18.28 7.99 -36.14
CA ASN A 448 -16.83 7.87 -36.09
C ASN A 448 -16.29 7.91 -34.64
N LEU A 449 -16.85 8.75 -33.76
CA LEU A 449 -16.51 8.77 -32.33
C LEU A 449 -16.76 7.41 -31.66
N LYS A 450 -17.84 6.71 -32.03
CA LYS A 450 -18.19 5.39 -31.48
C LYS A 450 -17.35 4.25 -32.06
N TYR A 451 -17.09 4.30 -33.37
CA TYR A 451 -16.65 3.10 -34.11
C TYR A 451 -15.19 3.13 -34.57
N ASN A 452 -14.52 4.28 -34.69
CA ASN A 452 -13.13 4.34 -35.20
C ASN A 452 -12.10 3.54 -34.37
N ARG A 453 -12.39 3.26 -33.10
CA ARG A 453 -11.53 2.48 -32.20
C ARG A 453 -12.27 1.29 -31.57
N GLU A 454 -13.30 0.77 -32.24
CA GLU A 454 -14.20 -0.22 -31.64
C GLU A 454 -13.62 -1.59 -31.34
N HIS A 455 -12.37 -1.87 -31.71
CA HIS A 455 -11.68 -3.11 -31.35
C HIS A 455 -10.66 -2.91 -30.22
N HIS A 456 -10.61 -1.72 -29.61
CA HIS A 456 -9.68 -1.39 -28.53
C HIS A 456 -10.43 -1.17 -27.21
N THR A 457 -9.76 -1.43 -26.10
CA THR A 457 -10.19 -1.00 -24.76
C THR A 457 -8.96 -0.67 -23.92
N MET A 458 -9.02 0.43 -23.17
CA MET A 458 -7.99 0.97 -22.27
C MET A 458 -6.59 1.23 -22.84
N LEU A 459 -6.15 0.54 -23.89
CA LEU A 459 -4.87 0.66 -24.56
C LEU A 459 -5.11 0.99 -26.04
N LEU A 460 -4.56 2.12 -26.47
CA LEU A 460 -4.72 2.63 -27.83
C LEU A 460 -3.34 2.64 -28.52
N PRO A 461 -3.19 1.98 -29.69
CA PRO A 461 -1.94 2.03 -30.42
C PRO A 461 -1.69 3.44 -30.97
N PRO A 462 -0.41 3.80 -31.22
CA PRO A 462 -0.03 5.04 -31.87
C PRO A 462 -0.85 5.26 -33.14
N ARG A 463 -1.11 6.52 -33.51
CA ARG A 463 -1.70 6.79 -34.83
C ARG A 463 -0.71 6.29 -35.88
N ALA A 464 -1.18 5.49 -36.83
CA ALA A 464 -0.42 5.20 -38.02
C ALA A 464 -0.08 6.54 -38.69
N VAL A 465 1.22 6.89 -38.73
CA VAL A 465 1.68 7.94 -39.63
C VAL A 465 1.39 7.40 -41.01
N ARG A 466 0.38 7.95 -41.69
CA ARG A 466 0.26 7.73 -43.13
C ARG A 466 1.55 8.30 -43.71
N SER A 467 2.42 7.44 -44.22
CA SER A 467 3.49 7.87 -45.13
C SER A 467 2.79 8.57 -46.28
N SER A 468 2.91 9.90 -46.30
CA SER A 468 2.48 10.76 -47.40
C SER A 468 3.21 10.41 -48.68
#